data_AF-A0A974YTY4-F1
#
_entry.id   AF-A0A974YTY4-F1
#
_cell.length_a   1.000
_cell.length_b   1.000
_cell.length_c   1.000
_cell.angle_alpha   90.00
_cell.angle_beta   90.00
_cell.angle_gamma   90.00
#
_symmetry.space_group_name_H-M   'P 1'
#
loop_
_entity.id
_entity.type
_entity.pdbx_description
1 polymer ?
#
loop_
_entity_poly.entity_id
_entity_poly.type
_entity_poly.pdbx_seq_one_letter_code
_entity_poly.pdbx_strand_id
1 'polypeptide(L)'
;MSHAHAHNHAQDAKDLKGQKLLITIFLNIIITVAQVIGGIVSGSLSLLSDALHNFSDVISLIVSYIAAKLSKRKASINRTFGYKRAEILAAFINASTLVIVAVLLIIEAVKRFNNPQEIESNLVIWLSIIAIIGNGFSVLLLKKDSKNNINMRSAYLHLLTDMLASVAVLIGGLLMKYFQMFWVDSLLTLLIALYLIWVGYDLLKTSTRMLMLFTPDDINIKEVVRAVNKLPKVNKIHHVHIWNLSDDELHLEAHLDLTEDITTTAFNALLLDIENVLHDKFNINHVTIQPEFNKEDPKEVIVQD
;
A
#
# COMPACT_ATOMS: atom_id res chain seq x y z
N MET A 1 -49.10 29.53 8.82
CA MET A 1 -48.47 29.01 7.59
C MET A 1 -47.09 28.49 7.98
N SER A 2 -46.89 27.18 7.91
CA SER A 2 -45.65 26.50 8.27
C SER A 2 -44.60 26.67 7.16
N HIS A 3 -43.36 26.97 7.53
CA HIS A 3 -42.21 26.59 6.71
C HIS A 3 -41.14 25.96 7.59
N ALA A 4 -40.67 24.81 7.11
CA ALA A 4 -39.97 23.78 7.83
C ALA A 4 -38.45 23.92 7.72
N HIS A 5 -37.80 23.34 8.73
CA HIS A 5 -36.38 23.13 8.89
C HIS A 5 -35.78 22.23 7.81
N ALA A 6 -34.62 22.60 7.26
CA ALA A 6 -33.72 21.66 6.62
C ALA A 6 -32.27 22.18 6.65
N HIS A 7 -31.34 21.25 6.85
CA HIS A 7 -29.89 21.33 6.64
C HIS A 7 -29.00 21.69 7.84
N ASN A 8 -28.83 20.73 8.77
CA ASN A 8 -27.62 20.62 9.61
C ASN A 8 -26.95 19.22 9.57
N HIS A 9 -27.42 18.28 8.75
CA HIS A 9 -26.98 16.87 8.82
C HIS A 9 -25.69 16.53 8.04
N ALA A 10 -25.09 17.45 7.29
CA ALA A 10 -23.92 17.14 6.45
C ALA A 10 -22.58 17.28 7.18
N GLN A 11 -22.48 18.19 8.17
CA GLN A 11 -21.26 18.36 8.98
C GLN A 11 -21.18 17.31 10.10
N ASP A 12 -22.29 17.04 10.80
CA ASP A 12 -22.36 15.98 11.83
C ASP A 12 -21.99 14.60 11.26
N ALA A 13 -22.41 14.30 10.02
CA ALA A 13 -22.13 13.02 9.38
C ALA A 13 -20.65 12.81 9.00
N LYS A 14 -19.86 13.89 8.81
CA LYS A 14 -18.40 13.79 8.60
C LYS A 14 -17.67 13.57 9.93
N ASP A 15 -18.09 14.26 11.00
CA ASP A 15 -17.50 14.09 12.34
C ASP A 15 -17.80 12.70 12.93
N LEU A 16 -19.02 12.20 12.77
CA LEU A 16 -19.41 10.86 13.21
C LEU A 16 -18.59 9.74 12.51
N LYS A 17 -18.22 9.91 11.24
CA LYS A 17 -17.36 8.96 10.52
C LYS A 17 -15.93 8.92 11.07
N GLY A 18 -15.37 10.09 11.40
CA GLY A 18 -14.06 10.19 12.01
C GLY A 18 -14.02 9.57 13.41
N GLN A 19 -15.04 9.86 14.24
CA GLN A 19 -15.17 9.30 15.58
C GLN A 19 -15.28 7.78 15.58
N LYS A 20 -16.10 7.21 14.69
CA LYS A 20 -16.25 5.76 14.49
C LYS A 20 -14.94 5.06 14.16
N LEU A 21 -14.16 5.64 13.26
CA LEU A 21 -12.84 5.12 12.90
C LEU A 21 -11.86 5.20 14.07
N LEU A 22 -11.87 6.30 14.83
CA LEU A 22 -11.02 6.44 16.04
C LEU A 22 -11.36 5.41 17.12
N ILE A 23 -12.66 5.16 17.37
CA ILE A 23 -13.09 4.11 18.30
C ILE A 23 -12.56 2.75 17.84
N THR A 24 -12.65 2.47 16.54
CA THR A 24 -12.18 1.22 15.94
C THR A 24 -10.67 1.04 16.11
N ILE A 25 -9.88 2.09 15.83
CA ILE A 25 -8.43 2.09 16.02
C ILE A 25 -8.07 1.84 17.49
N PHE A 26 -8.75 2.53 18.41
CA PHE A 26 -8.52 2.38 19.85
C PHE A 26 -8.83 0.96 20.33
N LEU A 27 -9.95 0.38 19.89
CA LEU A 27 -10.29 -1.01 20.16
C LEU A 27 -9.22 -1.96 19.62
N ASN A 28 -8.76 -1.77 18.38
CA ASN A 28 -7.74 -2.62 17.78
C ASN A 28 -6.43 -2.60 18.58
N ILE A 29 -5.99 -1.41 19.03
CA ILE A 29 -4.79 -1.27 19.87
C ILE A 29 -4.94 -2.04 21.18
N ILE A 30 -6.07 -1.93 21.87
CA ILE A 30 -6.30 -2.65 23.13
C ILE A 30 -6.28 -4.16 22.91
N ILE A 31 -6.97 -4.66 21.87
CA ILE A 31 -7.02 -6.07 21.53
C ILE A 31 -5.63 -6.59 21.20
N THR A 32 -4.87 -5.85 20.38
CA THR A 32 -3.50 -6.17 20.01
C THR A 32 -2.62 -6.33 21.24
N VAL A 33 -2.65 -5.36 22.17
CA VAL A 33 -1.86 -5.43 23.41
C VAL A 33 -2.26 -6.65 24.25
N ALA A 34 -3.56 -6.92 24.38
CA ALA A 34 -4.04 -8.09 25.10
C ALA A 34 -3.58 -9.41 24.44
N GLN A 35 -3.57 -9.48 23.11
CA GLN A 35 -3.09 -10.64 22.36
C GLN A 35 -1.58 -10.81 22.41
N VAL A 36 -0.77 -9.73 22.43
CA VAL A 36 0.68 -9.82 22.65
C VAL A 36 0.96 -10.45 24.01
N ILE A 37 0.36 -9.89 25.07
CA ILE A 37 0.54 -10.41 26.44
C ILE A 37 0.03 -11.85 26.52
N GLY A 38 -1.15 -12.10 25.96
CA GLY A 38 -1.78 -13.40 25.93
C GLY A 38 -1.01 -14.46 25.16
N GLY A 39 -0.46 -14.12 23.99
CA GLY A 39 0.35 -15.03 23.17
C GLY A 39 1.64 -15.43 23.88
N ILE A 40 2.31 -14.47 24.55
CA ILE A 40 3.51 -14.75 25.35
C ILE A 40 3.16 -15.64 26.55
N VAL A 41 2.14 -15.28 27.34
CA VAL A 41 1.77 -16.01 28.55
C VAL A 41 1.21 -17.39 28.25
N SER A 42 0.40 -17.52 27.19
CA SER A 42 -0.18 -18.81 26.80
C SER A 42 0.78 -19.71 26.03
N GLY A 43 1.86 -19.14 25.53
CA GLY A 43 2.74 -19.78 24.58
C GLY A 43 2.10 -19.97 23.19
N SER A 44 0.96 -19.35 22.85
CA SER A 44 0.34 -19.51 21.53
C SER A 44 1.03 -18.65 20.47
N LEU A 45 1.57 -19.28 19.43
CA LEU A 45 2.12 -18.59 18.27
C LEU A 45 1.02 -17.98 17.40
N SER A 46 -0.16 -18.60 17.34
CA SER A 46 -1.24 -18.08 16.49
C SER A 46 -1.82 -16.78 17.03
N LEU A 47 -1.96 -16.66 18.37
CA LEU A 47 -2.27 -15.38 19.01
C LEU A 47 -1.17 -14.34 18.78
N LEU A 48 0.10 -14.73 18.93
CA LEU A 48 1.22 -13.83 18.73
C LEU A 48 1.30 -13.35 17.27
N SER A 49 1.01 -14.21 16.31
CA SER A 49 0.96 -13.89 14.89
C SER A 49 -0.09 -12.82 14.59
N ASP A 50 -1.31 -12.98 15.10
CA ASP A 50 -2.39 -12.00 14.93
C ASP A 50 -2.04 -10.66 15.59
N ALA A 51 -1.43 -10.72 16.78
CA ALA A 51 -0.97 -9.52 17.50
C ALA A 51 0.17 -8.80 16.77
N LEU A 52 1.16 -9.54 16.24
CA LEU A 52 2.31 -8.95 15.53
C LEU A 52 1.90 -8.31 14.21
N HIS A 53 0.92 -8.89 13.49
CA HIS A 53 0.38 -8.27 12.30
C HIS A 53 -0.31 -6.93 12.63
N ASN A 54 -1.26 -6.93 13.58
CA ASN A 54 -1.97 -5.73 13.99
C ASN A 54 -1.04 -4.64 14.54
N PHE A 55 -0.03 -5.03 15.31
CA PHE A 55 0.99 -4.10 15.80
C PHE A 55 1.81 -3.49 14.63
N SER A 56 2.20 -4.32 13.66
CA SER A 56 2.91 -3.87 12.46
C SER A 56 2.08 -2.88 11.65
N ASP A 57 0.76 -3.06 11.59
CA ASP A 57 -0.15 -2.12 10.91
C ASP A 57 -0.20 -0.77 11.61
N VAL A 58 -0.26 -0.75 12.94
CA VAL A 58 -0.21 0.51 13.72
C VAL A 58 1.10 1.26 13.46
N ILE A 59 2.24 0.57 13.50
CA ILE A 59 3.55 1.18 13.18
C ILE A 59 3.56 1.71 11.75
N SER A 60 3.00 0.95 10.82
CA SER A 60 2.96 1.31 9.40
C SER A 60 2.11 2.53 9.13
N LEU A 61 1.00 2.71 9.85
CA LEU A 61 0.20 3.92 9.81
C LEU A 61 0.98 5.14 10.30
N ILE A 62 1.76 5.00 11.38
CA ILE A 62 2.61 6.06 11.91
C ILE A 62 3.68 6.44 10.89
N VAL A 63 4.39 5.45 10.33
CA VAL A 63 5.44 5.68 9.32
C VAL A 63 4.86 6.33 8.07
N SER A 64 3.70 5.85 7.59
CA SER A 64 3.00 6.41 6.43
C SER A 64 2.55 7.85 6.67
N TYR A 65 2.04 8.17 7.87
CA TYR A 65 1.67 9.53 8.24
C TYR A 65 2.87 10.47 8.24
N ILE A 66 4.01 10.04 8.82
CA ILE A 66 5.25 10.82 8.82
C ILE A 66 5.73 11.03 7.38
N ALA A 67 5.72 9.98 6.55
CA ALA A 67 6.12 10.05 5.14
C ALA A 67 5.23 11.01 4.33
N ALA A 68 3.91 10.95 4.50
CA ALA A 68 2.96 11.85 3.85
C ALA A 68 3.10 13.32 4.30
N LYS A 69 3.50 13.54 5.56
CA LYS A 69 3.85 14.88 6.04
C LYS A 69 5.17 15.36 5.43
N LEU A 70 6.11 14.45 5.23
CA LEU A 70 7.42 14.74 4.67
C LEU A 70 7.34 15.03 3.17
N SER A 71 6.55 14.26 2.41
CA SER A 71 6.36 14.41 0.95
C SER A 71 5.82 15.79 0.55
N LYS A 72 5.02 16.42 1.43
CA LYS A 72 4.48 17.78 1.27
C LYS A 72 5.50 18.90 1.49
N ARG A 73 6.70 18.61 1.97
CA ARG A 73 7.74 19.64 2.15
C ARG A 73 8.25 20.11 0.80
N LYS A 74 8.38 21.43 0.64
CA LYS A 74 8.93 22.05 -0.57
C LYS A 74 10.36 21.60 -0.82
N ALA A 75 10.72 21.52 -2.11
CA ALA A 75 12.09 21.29 -2.55
C ALA A 75 13.04 22.40 -2.08
N SER A 76 14.33 22.06 -1.99
CA SER A 76 15.40 23.02 -1.68
C SER A 76 16.61 22.76 -2.58
N ILE A 77 17.60 23.65 -2.54
CA ILE A 77 18.83 23.53 -3.37
C ILE A 77 19.52 22.17 -3.16
N ASN A 78 19.52 21.67 -1.92
CA ASN A 78 20.15 20.38 -1.58
C ASN A 78 19.18 19.18 -1.70
N ARG A 79 17.93 19.42 -2.09
CA ARG A 79 16.84 18.42 -2.22
C ARG A 79 15.93 18.86 -3.37
N THR A 80 16.41 18.70 -4.60
CA THR A 80 15.78 19.27 -5.81
C THR A 80 14.38 18.74 -6.07
N PHE A 81 14.11 17.46 -5.73
CA PHE A 81 12.77 16.87 -5.74
C PHE A 81 12.08 16.89 -4.37
N GLY A 82 12.64 17.58 -3.37
CA GLY A 82 12.15 17.55 -2.00
C GLY A 82 12.19 16.15 -1.40
N TYR A 83 11.06 15.71 -0.85
CA TYR A 83 10.91 14.41 -0.19
C TYR A 83 9.78 13.56 -0.80
N LYS A 84 9.49 13.75 -2.08
CA LYS A 84 8.37 13.09 -2.78
C LYS A 84 8.41 11.57 -2.64
N ARG A 85 9.61 10.97 -2.70
CA ARG A 85 9.82 9.52 -2.55
C ARG A 85 9.68 8.97 -1.12
N ALA A 86 9.42 9.80 -0.11
CA ALA A 86 9.28 9.34 1.27
C ALA A 86 8.12 8.33 1.44
N GLU A 87 7.02 8.50 0.70
CA GLU A 87 5.87 7.61 0.72
C GLU A 87 6.22 6.22 0.14
N ILE A 88 6.93 6.19 -1.00
CA ILE A 88 7.43 4.96 -1.61
C ILE A 88 8.35 4.20 -0.62
N LEU A 89 9.24 4.93 0.05
CA LEU A 89 10.15 4.34 1.03
C LEU A 89 9.39 3.78 2.25
N ALA A 90 8.38 4.49 2.74
CA ALA A 90 7.51 4.02 3.81
C ALA A 90 6.77 2.74 3.42
N ALA A 91 6.20 2.68 2.21
CA ALA A 91 5.53 1.50 1.68
C ALA A 91 6.50 0.30 1.58
N PHE A 92 7.72 0.53 1.10
CA PHE A 92 8.76 -0.51 1.03
C PHE A 92 9.15 -1.03 2.42
N ILE A 93 9.38 -0.14 3.39
CA ILE A 93 9.73 -0.53 4.76
C ILE A 93 8.60 -1.33 5.38
N ASN A 94 7.35 -0.87 5.26
CA ASN A 94 6.18 -1.58 5.77
C ASN A 94 6.09 -2.99 5.17
N ALA A 95 6.09 -3.11 3.84
CA ALA A 95 5.98 -4.39 3.17
C ALA A 95 7.14 -5.34 3.53
N SER A 96 8.35 -4.81 3.64
CA SER A 96 9.53 -5.58 4.07
C SER A 96 9.38 -6.09 5.50
N THR A 97 8.95 -5.24 6.43
CA THR A 97 8.71 -5.63 7.83
C THR A 97 7.66 -6.73 7.92
N LEU A 98 6.54 -6.60 7.18
CA LEU A 98 5.49 -7.62 7.17
C LEU A 98 6.01 -8.98 6.68
N VAL A 99 6.77 -8.99 5.58
CA VAL A 99 7.37 -10.22 5.04
C VAL A 99 8.39 -10.82 6.00
N ILE A 100 9.25 -10.01 6.63
CA ILE A 100 10.23 -10.47 7.62
C ILE A 100 9.52 -11.12 8.82
N VAL A 101 8.52 -10.45 9.38
CA VAL A 101 7.72 -10.99 10.50
C VAL A 101 7.07 -12.32 10.10
N ALA A 102 6.48 -12.39 8.92
CA ALA A 102 5.87 -13.62 8.43
C ALA A 102 6.89 -14.76 8.26
N VAL A 103 8.08 -14.51 7.71
CA VAL A 103 9.15 -15.51 7.60
C VAL A 103 9.60 -16.01 8.98
N LEU A 104 9.75 -15.13 9.96
CA LEU A 104 10.09 -15.51 11.34
C LEU A 104 9.01 -16.40 11.96
N LEU A 105 7.73 -16.06 11.74
CA LEU A 105 6.60 -16.87 12.20
C LEU A 105 6.57 -18.26 11.53
N ILE A 106 6.88 -18.36 10.24
CA ILE A 106 6.98 -19.65 9.54
C ILE A 106 8.09 -20.50 10.15
N ILE A 107 9.27 -19.92 10.39
CA ILE A 107 10.40 -20.64 11.01
C ILE A 107 10.00 -21.18 12.38
N GLU A 108 9.35 -20.37 13.21
CA GLU A 108 8.95 -20.78 14.56
C GLU A 108 7.79 -21.80 14.56
N ALA A 109 6.82 -21.62 13.66
CA ALA A 109 5.74 -22.58 13.46
C ALA A 109 6.26 -23.95 13.02
N VAL A 110 7.21 -24.01 12.08
CA VAL A 110 7.82 -25.28 11.62
C VAL A 110 8.61 -25.95 12.75
N LYS A 111 9.36 -25.18 13.55
CA LYS A 111 10.08 -25.74 14.72
C LYS A 111 9.12 -26.36 15.73
N ARG A 112 8.02 -25.67 16.05
CA ARG A 112 7.00 -26.15 16.99
C ARG A 112 6.11 -27.25 16.45
N PHE A 113 5.91 -27.30 15.13
CA PHE A 113 5.18 -28.40 14.51
C PHE A 113 5.87 -29.75 14.76
N ASN A 114 7.21 -29.77 14.74
CA ASN A 114 8.00 -30.97 15.02
C ASN A 114 8.12 -31.31 16.52
N ASN A 115 7.96 -30.32 17.40
CA ASN A 115 7.98 -30.49 18.86
C ASN A 115 6.84 -29.69 19.51
N PRO A 116 5.60 -30.19 19.46
CA PRO A 116 4.44 -29.48 20.01
C PRO A 116 4.65 -29.20 21.50
N GLN A 117 4.45 -27.94 21.88
CA GLN A 117 4.48 -27.51 23.28
C GLN A 117 3.05 -27.40 23.80
N GLU A 118 2.87 -27.61 25.10
CA GLU A 118 1.59 -27.34 25.74
C GLU A 118 1.27 -25.84 25.67
N ILE A 119 0.02 -25.53 25.32
CA ILE A 119 -0.48 -24.17 25.17
C ILE A 119 -1.64 -23.99 26.14
N GLU A 120 -1.65 -22.87 26.87
CA GLU A 120 -2.75 -22.48 27.75
C GLU A 120 -4.01 -22.13 26.94
N SER A 121 -4.71 -23.18 26.52
CA SER A 121 -5.79 -23.11 25.54
C SER A 121 -6.98 -22.30 26.06
N ASN A 122 -7.15 -22.22 27.39
CA ASN A 122 -8.18 -21.37 28.00
C ASN A 122 -7.94 -19.89 27.73
N LEU A 123 -6.69 -19.43 27.81
CA LEU A 123 -6.33 -18.04 27.49
C LEU A 123 -6.55 -17.76 26.00
N VAL A 124 -6.14 -18.70 25.13
CA VAL A 124 -6.34 -18.60 23.69
C VAL A 124 -7.82 -18.43 23.33
N ILE A 125 -8.69 -19.26 23.90
CA ILE A 125 -10.14 -19.19 23.67
C ILE A 125 -10.69 -17.83 24.11
N TRP A 126 -10.40 -17.38 25.34
CA TRP A 126 -10.95 -16.13 25.86
C TRP A 126 -10.49 -14.91 25.07
N LEU A 127 -9.21 -14.84 24.70
CA LEU A 127 -8.68 -13.73 23.90
C LEU A 127 -9.24 -13.74 22.48
N SER A 128 -9.41 -14.92 21.88
CA SER A 128 -10.04 -15.03 20.57
C SER A 128 -11.50 -14.56 20.60
N ILE A 129 -12.25 -14.88 21.65
CA ILE A 129 -13.63 -14.38 21.83
C ILE A 129 -13.64 -12.84 21.94
N ILE A 130 -12.73 -12.27 22.73
CA ILE A 130 -12.62 -10.80 22.87
C ILE A 130 -12.29 -10.16 21.52
N ALA A 131 -11.34 -10.73 20.77
CA ALA A 131 -10.97 -10.25 19.44
C ALA A 131 -12.13 -10.34 18.44
N ILE A 132 -12.86 -11.46 18.41
CA ILE A 132 -14.06 -11.63 17.57
C ILE A 132 -15.12 -10.58 17.91
N ILE A 133 -15.39 -10.34 19.19
CA ILE A 133 -16.38 -9.35 19.62
C ILE A 133 -15.93 -7.93 19.24
N GLY A 134 -14.67 -7.58 19.50
CA GLY A 134 -14.13 -6.25 19.22
C GLY A 134 -14.06 -5.94 17.72
N ASN A 135 -13.51 -6.87 16.93
CA ASN A 135 -13.42 -6.73 15.48
C ASN A 135 -14.81 -6.83 14.85
N GLY A 136 -15.68 -7.73 15.32
CA GLY A 136 -17.07 -7.83 14.87
C GLY A 136 -17.88 -6.57 15.15
N PHE A 137 -17.73 -5.96 16.33
CA PHE A 137 -18.35 -4.68 16.65
C PHE A 137 -17.86 -3.58 15.70
N SER A 138 -16.56 -3.53 15.44
CA SER A 138 -15.95 -2.56 14.51
C SER A 138 -16.45 -2.75 13.07
N VAL A 139 -16.57 -4.00 12.61
CA VAL A 139 -17.16 -4.37 11.31
C VAL A 139 -18.61 -3.88 11.21
N LEU A 140 -19.43 -4.11 12.23
CA LEU A 140 -20.83 -3.65 12.25
C LEU A 140 -20.92 -2.11 12.22
N LEU A 141 -20.05 -1.45 12.97
CA LEU A 141 -20.00 0.01 13.10
C LEU A 141 -19.61 0.70 11.78
N LEU A 142 -18.73 0.08 10.99
CA LEU A 142 -18.26 0.60 9.69
C LEU A 142 -19.09 0.11 8.48
N LYS A 143 -19.93 -0.93 8.62
CA LYS A 143 -20.68 -1.56 7.51
C LYS A 143 -21.50 -0.61 6.65
N LYS A 144 -22.12 0.42 7.26
CA LYS A 144 -22.93 1.40 6.51
C LYS A 144 -22.05 2.40 5.78
N ASP A 145 -20.93 2.78 6.39
CA ASP A 145 -20.01 3.80 5.88
C ASP A 145 -19.09 3.25 4.78
N SER A 146 -18.81 1.93 4.80
CA SER A 146 -18.01 1.23 3.77
C SER A 146 -18.63 1.22 2.38
N LYS A 147 -19.96 1.34 2.25
CA LYS A 147 -20.63 1.39 0.94
C LYS A 147 -20.33 2.66 0.16
N ASN A 148 -20.00 3.75 0.86
CA ASN A 148 -19.95 5.09 0.29
C ASN A 148 -18.53 5.67 0.28
N ASN A 149 -17.53 4.97 0.82
CA ASN A 149 -16.17 5.47 0.94
C ASN A 149 -15.16 4.32 0.84
N ILE A 150 -14.22 4.45 -0.09
CA ILE A 150 -13.20 3.42 -0.38
C ILE A 150 -12.26 3.19 0.81
N ASN A 151 -11.88 4.23 1.55
CA ASN A 151 -11.05 4.11 2.74
C ASN A 151 -11.79 3.36 3.86
N MET A 152 -13.08 3.66 4.04
CA MET A 152 -13.93 2.94 5.00
C MET A 152 -14.18 1.50 4.56
N ARG A 153 -14.26 1.25 3.24
CA ARG A 153 -14.36 -0.11 2.68
C ARG A 153 -13.10 -0.91 2.95
N SER A 154 -11.92 -0.33 2.75
CA SER A 154 -10.64 -0.95 3.06
C SER A 154 -10.56 -1.33 4.54
N ALA A 155 -10.80 -0.36 5.44
CA ALA A 155 -10.81 -0.61 6.89
C ALA A 155 -11.84 -1.69 7.30
N TYR A 156 -13.05 -1.65 6.74
CA TYR A 156 -14.09 -2.67 6.98
C TYR A 156 -13.65 -4.08 6.57
N LEU A 157 -13.02 -4.21 5.39
CA LEU A 157 -12.57 -5.51 4.89
C LEU A 157 -11.42 -6.07 5.71
N HIS A 158 -10.48 -5.21 6.14
CA HIS A 158 -9.37 -5.59 7.01
C HIS A 158 -9.88 -6.12 8.38
N LEU A 159 -10.75 -5.39 9.06
CA LEU A 159 -11.31 -5.83 10.35
C LEU A 159 -12.17 -7.09 10.22
N LEU A 160 -12.81 -7.28 9.05
CA LEU A 160 -13.53 -8.51 8.75
C LEU A 160 -12.56 -9.69 8.62
N THR A 161 -11.42 -9.51 7.95
CA THR A 161 -10.40 -10.56 7.86
C THR A 161 -9.79 -10.89 9.22
N ASP A 162 -9.55 -9.89 10.08
CA ASP A 162 -9.01 -10.12 11.44
C ASP A 162 -10.01 -10.85 12.33
N MET A 163 -11.30 -10.49 12.22
CA MET A 163 -12.38 -11.22 12.90
C MET A 163 -12.41 -12.69 12.44
N LEU A 164 -12.29 -12.96 11.13
CA LEU A 164 -12.27 -14.33 10.61
C LEU A 164 -11.01 -15.10 11.03
N ALA A 165 -9.85 -14.45 11.09
CA ALA A 165 -8.63 -15.03 11.64
C ALA A 165 -8.82 -15.40 13.12
N SER A 166 -9.41 -14.50 13.92
CA SER A 166 -9.74 -14.76 15.32
C SER A 166 -10.75 -15.91 15.49
N VAL A 167 -11.70 -16.09 14.57
CA VAL A 167 -12.58 -17.28 14.54
C VAL A 167 -11.78 -18.56 14.31
N ALA A 168 -10.82 -18.56 13.37
CA ALA A 168 -9.95 -19.71 13.14
C ALA A 168 -9.11 -20.04 14.39
N VAL A 169 -8.56 -19.02 15.07
CA VAL A 169 -7.82 -19.19 16.34
C VAL A 169 -8.71 -19.72 17.45
N LEU A 170 -9.96 -19.25 17.56
CA LEU A 170 -10.93 -19.78 18.52
C LEU A 170 -11.21 -21.28 18.29
N ILE A 171 -11.44 -21.68 17.04
CA ILE A 171 -11.64 -23.09 16.68
C ILE A 171 -10.40 -23.90 17.06
N GLY A 172 -9.19 -23.39 16.76
CA GLY A 172 -7.93 -24.00 17.19
C GLY A 172 -7.82 -24.14 18.71
N GLY A 173 -8.16 -23.08 19.46
CA GLY A 173 -8.18 -23.10 20.93
C GLY A 173 -9.11 -24.17 21.50
N LEU A 174 -10.29 -24.35 20.91
CA LEU A 174 -11.23 -25.41 21.30
C LEU A 174 -10.65 -26.80 20.99
N LEU A 175 -10.01 -26.98 19.83
CA LEU A 175 -9.36 -28.24 19.47
C LEU A 175 -8.21 -28.58 20.44
N MET A 176 -7.38 -27.60 20.79
CA MET A 176 -6.30 -27.78 21.76
C MET A 176 -6.85 -28.12 23.15
N LYS A 177 -7.89 -27.43 23.61
CA LYS A 177 -8.48 -27.68 24.93
C LYS A 177 -9.10 -29.07 25.07
N TYR A 178 -9.95 -29.47 24.12
CA TYR A 178 -10.75 -30.70 24.24
C TYR A 178 -10.04 -31.95 23.69
N PHE A 179 -9.20 -31.79 22.67
CA PHE A 179 -8.53 -32.91 22.00
C PHE A 179 -7.01 -32.93 22.20
N GLN A 180 -6.45 -31.98 22.97
CA GLN A 180 -5.01 -31.87 23.26
C GLN A 180 -4.17 -31.76 21.97
N MET A 181 -4.76 -31.19 20.92
CA MET A 181 -4.19 -31.11 19.58
C MET A 181 -3.32 -29.84 19.41
N PHE A 182 -2.23 -29.73 20.18
CA PHE A 182 -1.41 -28.51 20.23
C PHE A 182 -0.71 -28.13 18.93
N TRP A 183 -0.49 -29.08 18.02
CA TRP A 183 0.09 -28.80 16.70
C TRP A 183 -0.79 -27.87 15.84
N VAL A 184 -2.09 -27.77 16.14
CA VAL A 184 -3.03 -26.87 15.43
C VAL A 184 -2.61 -25.41 15.54
N ASP A 185 -2.04 -24.98 16.67
CA ASP A 185 -1.52 -23.61 16.81
C ASP A 185 -0.42 -23.31 15.81
N SER A 186 0.48 -24.28 15.57
CA SER A 186 1.55 -24.14 14.57
C SER A 186 0.98 -24.13 13.15
N LEU A 187 -0.03 -24.95 12.85
CA LEU A 187 -0.72 -24.90 11.55
C LEU A 187 -1.39 -23.55 11.32
N LEU A 188 -2.14 -23.03 12.31
CA LEU A 188 -2.80 -21.73 12.20
C LEU A 188 -1.79 -20.60 12.02
N THR A 189 -0.69 -20.63 12.78
CA THR A 189 0.42 -19.67 12.62
C THR A 189 0.99 -19.70 11.20
N LEU A 190 1.22 -20.90 10.65
CA LEU A 190 1.71 -21.07 9.29
C LEU A 190 0.73 -20.50 8.25
N LEU A 191 -0.57 -20.77 8.40
CA LEU A 191 -1.60 -20.25 7.50
C LEU A 191 -1.69 -18.71 7.55
N ILE A 192 -1.66 -18.12 8.75
CA ILE A 192 -1.65 -16.67 8.93
C ILE A 192 -0.38 -16.09 8.29
N ALA A 193 0.79 -16.64 8.57
CA ALA A 193 2.04 -16.13 8.01
C ALA A 193 2.10 -16.22 6.48
N LEU A 194 1.61 -17.31 5.87
CA LEU A 194 1.50 -17.42 4.41
C LEU A 194 0.56 -16.37 3.82
N TYR A 195 -0.56 -16.09 4.50
CA TYR A 195 -1.46 -15.02 4.11
C TYR A 195 -0.78 -13.64 4.19
N LEU A 196 0.00 -13.36 5.25
CA LEU A 196 0.76 -12.11 5.37
C LEU A 196 1.79 -11.94 4.24
N ILE A 197 2.49 -13.02 3.86
CA ILE A 197 3.41 -12.99 2.71
C ILE A 197 2.65 -12.67 1.42
N TRP A 198 1.52 -13.32 1.18
CA TRP A 198 0.74 -13.10 -0.03
C TRP A 198 0.30 -11.63 -0.17
N VAL A 199 -0.22 -11.03 0.90
CA VAL A 199 -0.61 -9.61 0.91
C VAL A 199 0.61 -8.68 0.81
N GLY A 200 1.68 -8.97 1.56
CA GLY A 200 2.88 -8.12 1.59
C GLY A 200 3.70 -8.16 0.30
N TYR A 201 3.67 -9.27 -0.44
CA TYR A 201 4.50 -9.48 -1.63
C TYR A 201 4.19 -8.49 -2.75
N ASP A 202 2.91 -8.24 -3.03
CA ASP A 202 2.51 -7.32 -4.09
C ASP A 202 2.95 -5.88 -3.79
N LEU A 203 2.76 -5.44 -2.54
CA LEU A 203 3.21 -4.13 -2.08
C LEU A 203 4.73 -4.00 -2.09
N LEU A 204 5.45 -5.05 -1.67
CA LEU A 204 6.91 -5.08 -1.69
C LEU A 204 7.44 -5.00 -3.12
N LYS A 205 6.87 -5.78 -4.04
CA LYS A 205 7.24 -5.76 -5.46
C LYS A 205 7.01 -4.37 -6.05
N THR A 206 5.83 -3.81 -5.86
CA THR A 206 5.44 -2.51 -6.44
C THR A 206 6.32 -1.37 -5.91
N SER A 207 6.49 -1.28 -4.59
CA SER A 207 7.36 -0.27 -3.98
C SER A 207 8.83 -0.43 -4.39
N THR A 208 9.34 -1.66 -4.51
CA THR A 208 10.70 -1.92 -5.01
C THR A 208 10.87 -1.44 -6.45
N ARG A 209 9.92 -1.74 -7.34
CA ARG A 209 9.95 -1.27 -8.74
C ARG A 209 9.97 0.26 -8.82
N MET A 210 9.16 0.93 -8.01
CA MET A 210 9.15 2.40 -7.93
C MET A 210 10.47 2.98 -7.40
N LEU A 211 11.10 2.35 -6.40
CA LEU A 211 12.43 2.76 -5.92
C LEU A 211 13.48 2.62 -7.02
N MET A 212 13.43 1.53 -7.79
CA MET A 212 14.34 1.21 -8.88
C MET A 212 14.09 2.00 -10.18
N LEU A 213 13.14 2.95 -10.19
CA LEU A 213 12.81 3.78 -11.34
C LEU A 213 12.35 2.97 -12.57
N PHE A 214 11.74 1.80 -12.33
CA PHE A 214 11.19 1.02 -13.44
C PHE A 214 9.98 1.72 -14.03
N THR A 215 9.75 1.50 -15.32
CA THR A 215 8.53 1.94 -15.97
C THR A 215 7.30 1.34 -15.26
N PRO A 216 6.28 2.17 -14.94
CA PRO A 216 5.03 1.70 -14.37
C PRO A 216 4.35 0.65 -15.27
N ASP A 217 3.70 -0.34 -14.66
CA ASP A 217 3.15 -1.49 -15.38
C ASP A 217 1.93 -1.13 -16.26
N ASP A 218 1.29 0.02 -15.98
CA ASP A 218 0.17 0.58 -16.74
C ASP A 218 0.61 1.40 -17.96
N ILE A 219 1.90 1.72 -18.10
CA ILE A 219 2.43 2.51 -19.21
C ILE A 219 3.01 1.62 -20.31
N ASN A 220 2.42 1.69 -21.50
CA ASN A 220 2.97 1.09 -22.70
C ASN A 220 3.86 2.10 -23.46
N ILE A 221 5.19 1.99 -23.29
CA ILE A 221 6.17 2.87 -23.95
C ILE A 221 5.97 2.93 -25.46
N LYS A 222 5.61 1.82 -26.12
CA LYS A 222 5.40 1.80 -27.58
C LYS A 222 4.21 2.68 -28.00
N GLU A 223 3.20 2.79 -27.15
CA GLU A 223 2.06 3.67 -27.40
C GLU A 223 2.41 5.12 -27.15
N VAL A 224 3.19 5.42 -26.11
CA VAL A 224 3.75 6.76 -25.85
C VAL A 224 4.54 7.24 -27.07
N VAL A 225 5.52 6.44 -27.53
CA VAL A 225 6.35 6.73 -28.71
C VAL A 225 5.47 6.94 -29.95
N ARG A 226 4.48 6.07 -30.18
CA ARG A 226 3.58 6.18 -31.33
C ARG A 226 2.69 7.42 -31.26
N ALA A 227 2.27 7.85 -30.07
CA ALA A 227 1.46 9.03 -29.90
C ALA A 227 2.26 10.31 -30.19
N VAL A 228 3.50 10.40 -29.70
CA VAL A 228 4.38 11.56 -29.95
C VAL A 228 4.83 11.62 -31.40
N ASN A 229 5.23 10.49 -32.02
CA ASN A 229 5.67 10.44 -33.42
C ASN A 229 4.59 10.78 -34.45
N LYS A 230 3.31 10.87 -34.04
CA LYS A 230 2.22 11.30 -34.93
C LYS A 230 2.08 12.82 -35.02
N LEU A 231 2.74 13.57 -34.14
CA LEU A 231 2.68 15.02 -34.14
C LEU A 231 3.48 15.59 -35.31
N PRO A 232 3.04 16.73 -35.88
CA PRO A 232 3.77 17.36 -36.97
C PRO A 232 5.17 17.76 -36.50
N LYS A 233 6.13 17.72 -37.43
CA LYS A 233 7.55 18.09 -37.21
C LYS A 233 8.36 17.16 -36.30
N VAL A 234 7.74 16.11 -35.76
CA VAL A 234 8.42 15.03 -35.04
C VAL A 234 8.88 13.97 -36.05
N ASN A 235 10.17 13.68 -36.08
CA ASN A 235 10.68 12.51 -36.81
C ASN A 235 10.61 11.28 -35.90
N LYS A 236 11.24 11.35 -34.73
CA LYS A 236 11.32 10.23 -33.80
C LYS A 236 11.64 10.68 -32.37
N ILE A 237 10.91 10.13 -31.41
CA ILE A 237 11.31 10.15 -30.00
C ILE A 237 12.13 8.90 -29.65
N HIS A 238 13.25 9.09 -28.95
CA HIS A 238 14.20 8.05 -28.53
C HIS A 238 14.80 8.38 -27.16
N HIS A 239 15.63 7.47 -26.61
CA HIS A 239 16.18 7.61 -25.24
C HIS A 239 15.08 7.85 -24.18
N VAL A 240 13.99 7.10 -24.26
CA VAL A 240 12.80 7.33 -23.43
C VAL A 240 12.94 6.65 -22.08
N HIS A 241 12.93 7.44 -21.01
CA HIS A 241 12.88 6.99 -19.62
C HIS A 241 11.59 7.48 -18.96
N ILE A 242 10.85 6.58 -18.32
CA ILE A 242 9.58 6.90 -17.66
C ILE A 242 9.58 6.25 -16.28
N TRP A 243 9.30 7.03 -15.23
CA TRP A 243 9.30 6.57 -13.84
C TRP A 243 8.34 7.34 -12.93
N ASN A 244 7.93 6.72 -11.83
CA ASN A 244 7.19 7.37 -10.75
C ASN A 244 8.15 8.07 -9.78
N LEU A 245 7.96 9.38 -9.56
CA LEU A 245 8.59 10.11 -8.46
C LEU A 245 7.79 9.97 -7.16
N SER A 246 6.48 9.89 -7.27
CA SER A 246 5.50 9.55 -6.23
C SER A 246 4.32 8.82 -6.86
N ASP A 247 3.31 8.43 -6.07
CA ASP A 247 2.10 7.77 -6.61
C ASP A 247 1.32 8.67 -7.59
N ASP A 248 1.47 9.99 -7.48
CA ASP A 248 0.76 10.98 -8.29
C ASP A 248 1.66 11.68 -9.33
N GLU A 249 2.97 11.47 -9.31
CA GLU A 249 3.94 12.19 -10.17
C GLU A 249 4.67 11.21 -11.10
N LEU A 250 4.28 11.21 -12.37
CA LEU A 250 4.85 10.39 -13.43
C LEU A 250 5.72 11.24 -14.33
N HIS A 251 7.01 10.92 -14.36
CA HIS A 251 8.04 11.66 -15.06
C HIS A 251 8.42 10.97 -16.37
N LEU A 252 8.74 11.78 -17.39
CA LEU A 252 9.33 11.33 -18.65
C LEU A 252 10.56 12.18 -19.00
N GLU A 253 11.63 11.50 -19.38
CA GLU A 253 12.80 12.06 -20.03
C GLU A 253 12.97 11.42 -21.42
N ALA A 254 13.26 12.23 -22.44
CA ALA A 254 13.49 11.72 -23.78
C ALA A 254 14.27 12.69 -24.67
N HIS A 255 14.80 12.17 -25.77
CA HIS A 255 15.29 12.97 -26.88
C HIS A 255 14.26 12.98 -28.01
N LEU A 256 14.14 14.10 -28.71
CA LEU A 256 13.19 14.27 -29.81
C LEU A 256 13.93 14.74 -31.07
N ASP A 257 14.04 13.84 -32.04
CA ASP A 257 14.55 14.13 -33.36
C ASP A 257 13.46 14.80 -34.22
N LEU A 258 13.82 15.95 -34.80
CA LEU A 258 12.91 16.82 -35.56
C LEU A 258 13.11 16.63 -37.06
N THR A 259 12.04 16.78 -37.84
CA THR A 259 12.12 16.62 -39.30
C THR A 259 12.79 17.80 -40.00
N GLU A 260 12.84 18.97 -39.35
CA GLU A 260 13.36 20.22 -39.89
C GLU A 260 14.03 21.04 -38.77
N ASP A 261 14.96 21.92 -39.15
CA ASP A 261 15.58 22.86 -38.22
C ASP A 261 14.58 23.95 -37.84
N ILE A 262 14.06 23.88 -36.61
CA ILE A 262 13.09 24.86 -36.10
C ILE A 262 13.73 25.75 -35.04
N THR A 263 13.22 26.98 -34.95
CA THR A 263 13.60 27.88 -33.88
C THR A 263 13.13 27.35 -32.52
N THR A 264 13.83 27.72 -31.45
CA THR A 264 13.44 27.34 -30.07
C THR A 264 12.02 27.78 -29.72
N THR A 265 11.55 28.92 -30.25
CA THR A 265 10.17 29.38 -30.07
C THR A 265 9.16 28.44 -30.70
N ALA A 266 9.44 27.91 -31.90
CA ALA A 266 8.58 26.93 -32.55
C ALA A 266 8.64 25.58 -31.83
N PHE A 267 9.81 25.19 -31.31
CA PHE A 267 9.94 24.00 -30.47
C PHE A 267 9.12 24.11 -29.18
N ASN A 268 9.11 25.26 -28.49
CA ASN A 268 8.29 25.45 -27.29
C ASN A 268 6.79 25.24 -27.54
N ALA A 269 6.29 25.64 -28.71
CA ALA A 269 4.90 25.39 -29.09
C ALA A 269 4.64 23.88 -29.33
N LEU A 270 5.55 23.19 -30.03
CA LEU A 270 5.48 21.74 -30.22
C LEU A 270 5.59 20.98 -28.90
N LEU A 271 6.47 21.41 -27.98
CA LEU A 271 6.64 20.81 -26.66
C LEU A 271 5.33 20.87 -25.87
N LEU A 272 4.61 21.99 -25.92
CA LEU A 272 3.32 22.12 -25.25
C LEU A 272 2.25 21.16 -25.82
N ASP A 273 2.25 20.93 -27.14
CA ASP A 273 1.38 19.93 -27.76
C ASP A 273 1.76 18.50 -27.32
N ILE A 274 3.06 18.20 -27.21
CA ILE A 274 3.56 16.92 -26.71
C ILE A 274 3.15 16.73 -25.24
N GLU A 275 3.39 17.72 -24.38
CA GLU A 275 3.02 17.68 -22.96
C GLU A 275 1.52 17.42 -22.77
N ASN A 276 0.65 18.09 -23.54
CA ASN A 276 -0.79 17.85 -23.49
C ASN A 276 -1.15 16.41 -23.89
N VAL A 277 -0.55 15.88 -24.96
CA VAL A 277 -0.78 14.48 -25.38
C VAL A 277 -0.31 13.49 -24.33
N LEU A 278 0.86 13.73 -23.73
CA LEU A 278 1.44 12.87 -22.69
C LEU A 278 0.61 12.89 -21.40
N HIS A 279 0.15 14.06 -20.99
CA HIS A 279 -0.72 14.23 -19.83
C HIS A 279 -2.09 13.60 -20.05
N ASP A 280 -2.80 13.96 -21.12
CA ASP A 280 -4.21 13.57 -21.30
C ASP A 280 -4.40 12.08 -21.59
N LYS A 281 -3.41 11.43 -22.22
CA LYS A 281 -3.50 10.00 -22.59
C LYS A 281 -2.79 9.07 -21.63
N PHE A 282 -1.72 9.53 -20.99
CA PHE A 282 -0.83 8.67 -20.20
C PHE A 282 -0.62 9.18 -18.77
N ASN A 283 -1.23 10.31 -18.38
CA ASN A 283 -1.08 10.93 -17.06
C ASN A 283 0.38 11.29 -16.69
N ILE A 284 1.23 11.47 -17.70
CA ILE A 284 2.62 11.93 -17.53
C ILE A 284 2.56 13.43 -17.28
N ASN A 285 2.98 13.87 -16.10
CA ASN A 285 2.77 15.24 -15.62
C ASN A 285 4.07 16.02 -15.39
N HIS A 286 5.22 15.39 -15.61
CA HIS A 286 6.51 16.07 -15.67
C HIS A 286 7.30 15.55 -16.87
N VAL A 287 7.67 16.43 -17.78
CA VAL A 287 8.30 16.07 -19.05
C VAL A 287 9.57 16.89 -19.24
N THR A 288 10.67 16.22 -19.58
CA THR A 288 11.91 16.86 -20.06
C THR A 288 12.26 16.25 -21.41
N ILE A 289 12.26 17.08 -22.46
CA ILE A 289 12.58 16.63 -23.81
C ILE A 289 13.74 17.45 -24.37
N GLN A 290 14.79 16.75 -24.78
CA GLN A 290 15.92 17.36 -25.49
C GLN A 290 15.64 17.40 -27.00
N PRO A 291 15.54 18.59 -27.63
CA PRO A 291 15.38 18.70 -29.07
C PRO A 291 16.68 18.34 -29.80
N GLU A 292 16.54 17.62 -30.91
CA GLU A 292 17.64 17.24 -31.79
C GLU A 292 17.26 17.48 -33.25
N PHE A 293 18.23 17.89 -34.06
CA PHE A 293 18.10 18.00 -35.51
C PHE A 293 19.41 17.59 -36.16
N ASN A 294 19.36 16.59 -37.07
CA ASN A 294 20.53 16.03 -37.74
C ASN A 294 21.68 15.61 -36.80
N LYS A 295 21.35 15.20 -35.56
CA LYS A 295 22.33 14.66 -34.62
C LYS A 295 22.58 13.19 -34.94
N GLU A 296 23.86 12.82 -35.04
CA GLU A 296 24.29 11.43 -35.27
C GLU A 296 24.44 10.69 -33.94
N ASP A 297 23.41 9.97 -33.54
CA ASP A 297 23.37 9.08 -32.36
C ASP A 297 22.41 7.90 -32.58
N PRO A 298 22.56 6.79 -31.84
CA PRO A 298 21.64 5.66 -31.92
C PRO A 298 20.22 6.07 -31.52
N LYS A 299 19.30 6.06 -32.47
CA LYS A 299 17.89 6.44 -32.25
C LYS A 299 17.05 5.30 -31.65
N GLU A 300 17.59 4.55 -30.69
CA GLU A 300 16.87 3.46 -30.03
C GLU A 300 15.88 3.99 -28.98
N VAL A 301 14.72 3.33 -28.84
CA VAL A 301 13.68 3.81 -27.92
C VAL A 301 14.17 3.77 -26.46
N ILE A 302 14.90 2.73 -26.08
CA ILE A 302 15.51 2.59 -24.76
C ILE A 302 17.01 2.51 -24.98
N VAL A 303 17.76 3.37 -24.30
CA VAL A 303 19.22 3.38 -24.32
C VAL A 303 19.68 3.34 -22.87
N GLN A 304 20.70 2.53 -22.60
CA GLN A 304 21.43 2.56 -21.34
C GLN A 304 22.75 3.27 -21.62
N ASP A 305 22.98 4.38 -20.92
CA ASP A 305 24.23 5.14 -21.00
C ASP A 305 25.44 4.33 -20.47
#